data_AF-J9YWK7-F1
#
_entry.id   AF-J9YWK7-F1
#
_cell.length_a   1.000
_cell.length_b   1.000
_cell.length_c   1.000
_cell.angle_alpha   90.00
_cell.angle_beta   90.00
_cell.angle_gamma   90.00
#
_symmetry.space_group_name_H-M   'P 1'
#
loop_
_entity.id
_entity.type
_entity.pdbx_description
1 polymer ?
#
loop_
_entity_poly.entity_id
_entity_poly.type
_entity_poly.pdbx_seq_one_letter_code
_entity_poly.pdbx_strand_id
1 'polypeptide(L)'
;MTWRIKKDHFTNYTCKWRKTDLGKTNPNHRYFMRLLNNLTTNYLKNNKSYLLANKPEIYYSMINRPLPKKYLRKNYPIAPVNAYIPPQSKLSKEQLHINLEKEIKEKKEKEQAQKIAAEKKRKEQERIRYNKETFEKERRYIYWVDPTKPINQNRLGSSQTWRKEKKYKYYD
;
A
#
# COMPACT_ATOMS: atom_id res chain seq x y z
N MET A 1 -16.45 -31.88 58.33
CA MET A 1 -16.16 -32.63 57.09
C MET A 1 -15.47 -33.95 57.44
N THR A 2 -16.20 -35.06 57.57
CA THR A 2 -15.62 -36.37 57.94
C THR A 2 -16.30 -37.56 57.23
N TRP A 3 -16.75 -37.38 55.99
CA TRP A 3 -17.39 -38.47 55.23
C TRP A 3 -16.41 -39.53 54.67
N ARG A 4 -15.10 -39.43 54.97
CA ARG A 4 -14.04 -40.20 54.30
C ARG A 4 -13.31 -41.22 55.19
N ILE A 5 -13.95 -41.74 56.27
CA ILE A 5 -13.28 -42.65 57.24
C ILE A 5 -14.00 -44.01 57.44
N LYS A 6 -15.14 -44.30 56.79
CA LYS A 6 -15.75 -45.65 56.92
C LYS A 6 -15.02 -46.69 56.06
N LYS A 7 -14.15 -47.48 56.69
CA LYS A 7 -13.40 -48.62 56.12
C LYS A 7 -14.30 -49.80 55.67
N ASP A 8 -15.57 -49.82 56.05
CA ASP A 8 -16.52 -50.93 55.80
C ASP A 8 -17.23 -50.86 54.45
N HIS A 9 -16.81 -49.99 53.53
CA HIS A 9 -17.42 -49.92 52.20
C HIS A 9 -17.27 -51.22 51.38
N PHE A 10 -16.32 -52.08 51.75
CA PHE A 10 -16.06 -53.36 51.09
C PHE A 10 -17.01 -54.49 51.52
N THR A 11 -17.56 -54.43 52.74
CA THR A 11 -18.43 -55.49 53.31
C THR A 11 -19.92 -55.20 53.16
N ASN A 12 -20.29 -54.01 52.66
CA ASN A 12 -21.68 -53.71 52.34
C ASN A 12 -22.17 -54.59 51.18
N TYR A 13 -23.23 -55.35 51.42
CA TYR A 13 -23.85 -56.30 50.48
C TYR A 13 -24.18 -55.67 49.10
N THR A 14 -24.42 -54.36 49.08
CA THR A 14 -24.71 -53.56 47.88
C THR A 14 -23.47 -53.24 47.02
N CYS A 15 -22.25 -53.39 47.57
CA CYS A 15 -20.99 -53.13 46.87
C CYS A 15 -20.44 -54.37 46.15
N LYS A 16 -20.84 -55.57 46.58
CA LYS A 16 -20.37 -56.86 46.02
C LYS A 16 -20.73 -57.00 44.54
N TRP A 17 -21.92 -56.53 44.15
CA TRP A 17 -22.43 -56.52 42.77
C TRP A 17 -21.56 -55.74 41.78
N ARG A 18 -20.88 -54.67 42.22
CA ARG A 18 -20.04 -53.85 41.33
C ARG A 18 -18.74 -54.54 40.90
N LYS A 19 -18.28 -55.56 41.65
CA LYS A 19 -17.05 -56.32 41.34
C LYS A 19 -17.31 -57.67 40.67
N THR A 20 -18.53 -58.21 40.76
CA THR A 20 -18.92 -59.43 40.06
C THR A 20 -19.29 -59.13 38.60
N ASP A 21 -18.96 -60.03 37.66
CA ASP A 21 -19.34 -59.88 36.25
C ASP A 21 -20.87 -59.82 36.03
N LEU A 22 -21.67 -60.20 37.04
CA LEU A 22 -23.13 -60.06 37.05
C LEU A 22 -23.64 -58.61 37.15
N GLY A 23 -22.82 -57.67 37.64
CA GLY A 23 -23.17 -56.23 37.70
C GLY A 23 -22.55 -55.39 36.58
N LYS A 24 -21.69 -56.00 35.75
CA LYS A 24 -21.17 -55.38 34.54
C LYS A 24 -22.13 -55.71 33.41
N THR A 25 -23.21 -54.94 33.27
CA THR A 25 -23.87 -54.86 31.97
C THR A 25 -22.88 -54.19 31.03
N ASN A 26 -22.01 -54.96 30.37
CA ASN A 26 -21.19 -54.45 29.28
C ASN A 26 -22.20 -54.06 28.18
N PRO A 27 -22.53 -52.77 28.00
CA PRO A 27 -23.54 -52.35 27.03
C PRO A 27 -23.06 -52.59 25.58
N ASN A 28 -21.81 -53.05 25.46
CA ASN A 28 -21.16 -53.48 24.24
C ASN A 28 -21.61 -54.88 23.83
N HIS A 29 -22.91 -55.06 23.67
CA HIS A 29 -23.46 -56.21 22.97
C HIS A 29 -23.06 -56.04 21.50
N ARG A 30 -22.02 -56.75 21.06
CA ARG A 30 -21.46 -56.73 19.70
C ARG A 30 -22.54 -56.72 18.61
N TYR A 31 -23.66 -57.38 18.87
CA TYR A 31 -24.83 -57.42 18.01
C TYR A 31 -25.53 -56.05 17.84
N PHE A 32 -25.74 -55.24 18.89
CA PHE A 32 -26.36 -53.92 18.75
C PHE A 32 -25.44 -52.94 18.00
N MET A 33 -24.14 -52.97 18.29
CA MET A 33 -23.16 -52.19 17.53
C MET A 33 -23.11 -52.62 16.07
N ARG A 34 -23.21 -53.92 15.79
CA ARG A 34 -23.34 -54.45 14.41
C ARG A 34 -24.59 -53.93 13.71
N LEU A 35 -25.75 -53.91 14.38
CA LEU A 35 -26.98 -53.36 13.81
C LEU A 35 -26.85 -51.87 13.51
N LEU A 36 -26.30 -51.08 14.44
CA LEU A 36 -26.05 -49.65 14.23
C LEU A 36 -25.09 -49.41 13.06
N ASN A 37 -24.00 -50.18 12.98
CA ASN A 37 -23.05 -50.10 11.87
C ASN A 37 -23.69 -50.50 10.54
N ASN A 38 -24.53 -51.53 10.52
CA ASN A 38 -25.27 -51.91 9.32
C ASN A 38 -26.24 -50.81 8.87
N LEU A 39 -26.92 -50.16 9.83
CA LEU A 39 -27.84 -49.08 9.54
C LEU A 39 -27.12 -47.83 9.02
N THR A 40 -26.02 -47.42 9.67
CA THR A 40 -25.21 -46.27 9.23
C THR A 40 -24.56 -46.53 7.88
N THR A 41 -24.01 -47.73 7.64
CA THR A 41 -23.42 -48.10 6.34
C THR A 41 -24.46 -48.14 5.22
N ASN A 42 -25.65 -48.71 5.45
CA ASN A 42 -26.75 -48.68 4.48
C ASN A 42 -27.21 -47.25 4.18
N TYR A 43 -27.37 -46.42 5.21
CA TYR A 43 -27.74 -45.01 5.04
C TYR A 43 -26.71 -44.25 4.20
N LEU A 44 -25.42 -44.40 4.50
CA LEU A 44 -24.33 -43.77 3.76
C LEU A 44 -24.23 -44.28 2.31
N LYS A 45 -24.49 -45.57 2.08
CA LYS A 45 -24.48 -46.17 0.74
C LYS A 45 -25.61 -45.59 -0.13
N ASN A 46 -26.82 -45.52 0.41
CA ASN A 46 -27.99 -45.06 -0.34
C ASN A 46 -27.99 -43.54 -0.58
N ASN A 47 -27.47 -42.75 0.37
CA ASN A 47 -27.53 -41.28 0.32
C ASN A 47 -26.20 -40.61 -0.07
N LYS A 48 -25.21 -41.39 -0.53
CA LYS A 48 -23.85 -40.89 -0.81
C LYS A 48 -23.84 -39.67 -1.71
N SER A 49 -24.55 -39.73 -2.85
CA SER A 49 -24.60 -38.65 -3.84
C SER A 49 -25.19 -37.37 -3.26
N TYR A 50 -26.35 -37.48 -2.61
CA TYR A 50 -27.06 -36.37 -1.98
C TYR A 50 -26.24 -35.70 -0.87
N LEU A 51 -25.62 -36.50 0.01
CA LEU A 51 -24.83 -35.97 1.12
C LEU A 51 -23.58 -35.24 0.62
N LEU A 52 -22.87 -35.78 -0.38
CA LEU A 52 -21.69 -35.12 -0.92
C LEU A 52 -22.02 -33.79 -1.61
N ALA A 53 -23.19 -33.68 -2.25
CA ALA A 53 -23.63 -32.46 -2.92
C ALA A 53 -24.08 -31.38 -1.92
N ASN A 54 -24.85 -31.75 -0.90
CA ASN A 54 -25.51 -30.78 -0.02
C ASN A 54 -24.82 -30.61 1.34
N LYS A 55 -24.38 -31.70 1.98
CA LYS A 55 -23.87 -31.73 3.36
C LYS A 55 -22.68 -32.70 3.51
N PRO A 56 -21.55 -32.44 2.81
CA PRO A 56 -20.40 -33.36 2.82
C PRO A 56 -19.79 -33.52 4.21
N GLU A 57 -19.87 -32.48 5.05
CA GLU A 57 -19.46 -32.49 6.46
C GLU A 57 -20.04 -33.69 7.24
N ILE A 58 -21.34 -33.92 7.09
CA ILE A 58 -22.05 -35.02 7.77
C ILE A 58 -21.51 -36.36 7.29
N TYR A 59 -21.37 -36.54 5.98
CA TYR A 59 -20.88 -37.79 5.39
C TYR A 59 -19.49 -38.18 5.91
N TYR A 60 -18.54 -37.23 5.91
CA TYR A 60 -17.18 -37.50 6.38
C TYR A 60 -17.12 -37.67 7.91
N SER A 61 -17.95 -36.96 8.67
CA SER A 61 -18.06 -37.15 10.13
C SER A 61 -18.53 -38.57 10.51
N MET A 62 -19.55 -39.11 9.83
CA MET A 62 -20.09 -40.45 10.11
C MET A 62 -19.11 -41.58 9.78
N ILE A 63 -18.19 -41.34 8.84
CA ILE A 63 -17.12 -42.29 8.46
C ILE A 63 -15.87 -42.10 9.34
N ASN A 64 -15.89 -41.14 10.27
CA ASN A 64 -14.76 -40.75 11.12
C ASN A 64 -13.53 -40.34 10.28
N ARG A 65 -13.75 -39.53 9.25
CA ARG A 65 -12.67 -38.99 8.39
C ARG A 65 -12.73 -37.46 8.33
N PRO A 66 -11.59 -36.77 8.16
CA PRO A 66 -11.58 -35.33 7.98
C PRO A 66 -12.22 -34.93 6.64
N LEU A 67 -12.84 -33.75 6.62
CA LEU A 67 -13.46 -33.20 5.42
C LEU A 67 -12.38 -32.84 4.37
N PRO A 68 -12.47 -33.34 3.12
CA PRO A 68 -11.53 -32.99 2.06
C PRO A 68 -11.52 -31.49 1.73
N LYS A 69 -10.35 -30.98 1.31
CA LYS A 69 -10.15 -29.56 0.94
C LYS A 69 -11.15 -29.03 -0.09
N LYS A 70 -11.61 -29.86 -1.02
CA LYS A 70 -12.61 -29.47 -2.04
C LYS A 70 -13.97 -29.06 -1.47
N TYR A 71 -14.31 -29.51 -0.26
CA TYR A 71 -15.56 -29.16 0.43
C TYR A 71 -15.34 -28.13 1.55
N LEU A 72 -14.09 -27.78 1.85
CA LEU A 72 -13.81 -26.70 2.78
C LEU A 72 -14.19 -25.37 2.13
N ARG A 73 -14.97 -24.57 2.86
CA ARG A 73 -15.18 -23.18 2.49
C ARG A 73 -13.83 -22.46 2.52
N LYS A 74 -13.50 -21.75 1.43
CA LYS A 74 -12.34 -20.87 1.40
C LYS A 74 -12.63 -19.72 2.35
N ASN A 75 -12.08 -19.77 3.56
CA ASN A 75 -12.07 -18.62 4.44
C ASN A 75 -11.10 -17.61 3.81
N TYR A 76 -11.65 -16.56 3.20
CA TYR A 76 -10.85 -15.39 2.85
C TYR A 76 -10.22 -14.85 4.13
N PRO A 77 -8.96 -14.39 4.09
CA PRO A 77 -8.36 -13.75 5.26
C PRO A 77 -9.24 -12.56 5.65
N ILE A 78 -9.94 -12.69 6.77
CA ILE A 78 -10.66 -11.58 7.39
C ILE A 78 -9.55 -10.68 7.92
N ALA A 79 -9.44 -9.47 7.36
CA ALA A 79 -8.48 -8.48 7.85
C ALA A 79 -8.68 -8.31 9.36
N PRO A 80 -7.60 -8.06 10.14
CA PRO A 80 -7.74 -7.84 11.57
C PRO A 80 -8.74 -6.71 11.82
N VAL A 81 -9.52 -6.82 12.90
CA VAL A 81 -10.61 -5.87 13.26
C VAL A 81 -10.13 -4.41 13.29
N ASN A 82 -8.82 -4.20 13.47
CA ASN A 82 -8.17 -2.89 13.52
C ASN A 82 -7.26 -2.58 12.32
N ALA A 83 -7.47 -3.21 11.16
CA ALA A 83 -6.71 -2.87 9.96
C ALA A 83 -6.93 -1.40 9.59
N TYR A 84 -5.84 -0.67 9.29
CA TYR A 84 -5.94 0.72 8.83
C TYR A 84 -6.67 0.76 7.48
N ILE A 85 -7.85 1.36 7.47
CA ILE A 85 -8.67 1.56 6.29
C ILE A 85 -8.33 2.95 5.72
N PRO A 86 -7.73 3.05 4.52
CA PRO A 86 -7.37 4.35 3.95
C PRO A 86 -8.63 5.22 3.79
N PRO A 87 -8.52 6.54 3.98
CA PRO A 87 -9.68 7.44 4.01
C PRO A 87 -10.52 7.38 2.73
N GLN A 88 -9.88 7.12 1.58
CA GLN A 88 -10.53 6.95 0.28
C GLN A 88 -11.52 5.78 0.27
N SER A 89 -11.22 4.68 0.96
CA SER A 89 -12.09 3.50 1.03
C SER A 89 -13.30 3.66 1.96
N LYS A 90 -13.36 4.76 2.72
CA LYS A 90 -14.52 5.11 3.55
C LYS A 90 -15.58 5.90 2.77
N LEU A 91 -15.23 6.40 1.58
CA LEU A 91 -16.14 7.17 0.72
C LEU A 91 -17.00 6.23 -0.11
N SER A 92 -18.21 6.69 -0.44
CA SER A 92 -19.00 6.02 -1.47
C SER A 92 -18.30 6.10 -2.84
N LYS A 93 -18.58 5.14 -3.72
CA LYS A 93 -17.98 5.07 -5.06
C LYS A 93 -18.19 6.37 -5.86
N GLU A 94 -19.37 6.97 -5.72
CA GLU A 94 -19.75 8.22 -6.38
C GLU A 94 -18.97 9.42 -5.85
N GLN A 95 -18.85 9.54 -4.53
CA GLN A 95 -18.05 10.60 -3.89
C GLN A 95 -16.56 10.49 -4.26
N LEU A 96 -16.04 9.26 -4.35
CA LEU A 96 -14.67 9.02 -4.78
C LEU A 96 -14.46 9.47 -6.23
N HIS A 97 -15.40 9.16 -7.12
CA HIS A 97 -15.34 9.59 -8.52
C HIS A 97 -15.34 11.12 -8.66
N ILE A 98 -16.26 11.80 -7.97
CA ILE A 98 -16.35 13.27 -7.97
C ILE A 98 -15.03 13.91 -7.48
N ASN A 99 -14.42 13.34 -6.45
CA ASN A 99 -13.15 13.84 -5.92
C ASN A 99 -12.00 13.65 -6.93
N LEU A 100 -11.92 12.49 -7.58
CA LEU A 100 -10.92 12.24 -8.62
C LEU A 100 -11.08 13.19 -9.81
N GLU A 101 -12.32 13.44 -10.26
CA GLU A 101 -12.58 14.37 -11.36
C GLU A 101 -12.16 15.80 -11.01
N LYS A 102 -12.44 16.25 -9.78
CA LYS A 102 -11.97 17.54 -9.28
C LYS A 102 -10.45 17.64 -9.26
N GLU A 103 -9.76 16.64 -8.71
CA GLU A 103 -8.29 16.61 -8.68
C GLU A 103 -7.68 16.64 -10.09
N ILE A 104 -8.26 15.90 -11.04
CA ILE A 104 -7.80 15.90 -12.43
C ILE A 104 -7.99 17.28 -13.06
N LYS A 105 -9.14 17.92 -12.81
CA LYS A 105 -9.45 19.24 -13.34
C LYS A 105 -8.49 20.30 -12.79
N GLU A 106 -8.27 20.33 -11.48
CA GLU A 106 -7.34 21.24 -10.82
C GLU A 106 -5.89 21.06 -11.33
N LYS A 107 -5.45 19.81 -11.52
CA LYS A 107 -4.12 19.53 -12.10
C LYS A 107 -3.99 20.10 -13.51
N LYS A 108 -5.00 19.91 -14.36
CA LYS A 108 -5.01 20.44 -15.74
C LYS A 108 -4.98 21.96 -15.75
N GLU A 109 -5.81 22.61 -14.93
CA GLU A 109 -5.84 24.08 -14.81
C GLU A 109 -4.49 24.64 -14.34
N LYS A 110 -3.88 24.01 -13.33
CA LYS A 110 -2.56 24.40 -12.83
C LYS A 110 -1.46 24.23 -13.88
N GLU A 111 -1.48 23.14 -14.63
CA GLU A 111 -0.53 22.88 -15.71
C GLU A 111 -0.67 23.92 -16.85
N GLN A 112 -1.91 24.25 -17.23
CA GLN A 112 -2.18 25.28 -18.23
C GLN A 112 -1.71 26.65 -17.75
N ALA A 113 -2.00 27.03 -16.51
CA ALA A 113 -1.55 28.29 -15.93
C ALA A 113 0.00 28.38 -15.90
N GLN A 114 0.68 27.29 -15.55
CA GLN A 114 2.15 27.23 -15.57
C GLN A 114 2.71 27.39 -16.99
N LYS A 115 2.11 26.74 -18.00
CA LYS A 115 2.51 26.88 -19.41
C LYS A 115 2.37 28.32 -19.89
N ILE A 116 1.23 28.97 -19.61
CA ILE A 116 0.97 30.36 -19.99
C ILE A 116 1.98 31.31 -19.30
N ALA A 117 2.23 31.10 -18.01
CA ALA A 117 3.20 31.91 -17.25
C ALA A 117 4.63 31.76 -17.80
N ALA A 118 5.04 30.54 -18.12
CA ALA A 118 6.34 30.25 -18.71
C ALA A 118 6.49 30.90 -20.11
N GLU A 119 5.46 30.83 -20.94
CA GLU A 119 5.47 31.46 -22.26
C GLU A 119 5.56 32.99 -22.17
N LYS A 120 4.79 33.61 -21.26
CA LYS A 120 4.87 35.06 -21.01
C LYS A 120 6.26 35.48 -20.56
N LYS A 121 6.88 34.71 -19.65
CA LYS A 121 8.25 34.95 -19.18
C LYS A 121 9.27 34.84 -20.33
N ARG A 122 9.12 33.85 -21.20
CA ARG A 122 10.00 33.67 -22.38
C ARG A 122 9.88 34.85 -23.34
N LYS A 123 8.66 35.27 -23.68
CA LYS A 123 8.42 36.42 -24.56
C LYS A 123 9.01 37.71 -24.00
N GLU A 124 8.88 37.94 -22.69
CA GLU A 124 9.46 39.13 -22.06
C GLU A 124 10.99 39.09 -22.05
N GLN A 125 11.59 37.92 -21.80
CA GLN A 125 13.04 37.74 -21.91
C GLN A 125 13.56 37.98 -23.33
N GLU A 126 12.83 37.51 -24.35
CA GLU A 126 13.15 37.76 -25.77
C GLU A 126 13.06 39.26 -26.10
N ARG A 127 12.02 39.97 -25.61
CA ARG A 127 11.90 41.43 -25.78
C ARG A 127 13.07 42.18 -25.14
N ILE A 128 13.42 41.85 -23.90
CA ILE A 128 14.55 42.46 -23.18
C ILE A 128 15.85 42.19 -23.93
N ARG A 129 16.05 40.96 -24.40
CA ARG A 129 17.24 40.57 -25.16
C ARG A 129 17.35 41.35 -26.46
N TYR A 130 16.28 41.41 -27.24
CA TYR A 130 16.24 42.16 -28.49
C TYR A 130 16.56 43.64 -28.26
N ASN A 131 15.92 44.28 -27.26
CA ASN A 131 16.17 45.68 -26.90
C ASN A 131 17.65 45.92 -26.50
N LYS A 132 18.24 45.01 -25.71
CA LYS A 132 19.67 45.08 -25.38
C LYS A 132 20.55 44.95 -26.62
N GLU A 133 20.25 44.00 -27.50
CA GLU A 133 21.02 43.79 -28.74
C GLU A 133 20.93 44.99 -29.70
N THR A 134 19.76 45.66 -29.79
CA THR A 134 19.61 46.89 -30.57
C THR A 134 20.38 48.06 -29.94
N PHE A 135 20.29 48.22 -28.62
CA PHE A 135 21.02 49.26 -27.91
C PHE A 135 22.54 49.12 -28.08
N GLU A 136 23.09 47.91 -27.93
CA GLU A 136 24.53 47.67 -28.12
C GLU A 136 24.98 47.82 -29.59
N LYS A 137 24.08 47.59 -30.57
CA LYS A 137 24.34 47.91 -31.98
C LYS A 137 24.49 49.42 -32.19
N GLU A 138 23.58 50.22 -31.65
CA GLU A 138 23.61 51.68 -31.77
C GLU A 138 24.79 52.29 -31.01
N ARG A 139 25.05 51.79 -29.80
CA ARG A 139 26.16 52.22 -28.94
C ARG A 139 27.53 52.06 -29.58
N ARG A 140 27.70 51.12 -30.51
CA ARG A 140 28.95 50.99 -31.30
C ARG A 140 29.25 52.21 -32.15
N TYR A 141 28.22 52.90 -32.64
CA TYR A 141 28.37 54.06 -33.52
C TYR A 141 28.19 55.38 -32.77
N ILE A 142 27.26 55.44 -31.83
CA ILE A 142 26.92 56.66 -31.08
C ILE A 142 26.95 56.31 -29.59
N TYR A 143 27.95 56.83 -28.87
CA TYR A 143 28.06 56.64 -27.44
C TYR A 143 28.41 57.94 -26.74
N TRP A 144 28.08 58.01 -25.45
CA TRP A 144 28.41 59.17 -24.65
C TRP A 144 29.92 59.20 -24.39
N VAL A 145 30.57 60.27 -24.85
CA VAL A 145 32.00 60.48 -24.69
C VAL A 145 32.22 61.22 -23.38
N ASP A 146 33.10 60.70 -22.54
CA ASP A 146 33.59 61.42 -21.37
C ASP A 146 34.57 62.51 -21.86
N PRO A 147 34.25 63.82 -21.71
CA PRO A 147 35.06 64.91 -22.25
C PRO A 147 36.43 65.01 -21.57
N THR A 148 36.60 64.37 -20.41
CA THR A 148 37.87 64.38 -19.65
C THR A 148 38.83 63.27 -20.09
N LYS A 149 38.37 62.33 -20.92
CA LYS A 149 39.14 61.16 -21.35
C LYS A 149 39.44 61.21 -22.86
N PRO A 150 40.66 60.85 -23.28
CA PRO A 150 40.97 60.78 -24.71
C PRO A 150 40.15 59.69 -25.41
N ILE A 151 39.65 59.99 -26.61
CA ILE A 151 38.74 59.13 -27.40
C ILE A 151 39.42 57.82 -27.86
N ASN A 152 40.74 57.82 -28.06
CA ASN A 152 41.50 56.72 -28.63
C ASN A 152 42.37 55.97 -27.60
N GLN A 153 41.87 55.75 -26.38
CA GLN A 153 42.59 54.91 -25.41
C GLN A 153 42.82 53.50 -26.02
N ASN A 154 44.07 53.05 -26.04
CA ASN A 154 44.51 51.73 -26.51
C ASN A 154 44.37 51.46 -28.03
N ARG A 155 44.18 52.48 -28.88
CA ARG A 155 44.28 52.37 -30.34
C ARG A 155 45.68 52.74 -30.83
N LEU A 156 46.18 51.99 -31.83
CA LEU A 156 47.46 52.23 -32.49
C LEU A 156 47.46 53.63 -33.11
N GLY A 157 48.46 54.47 -32.77
CA GLY A 157 48.53 55.87 -33.25
C GLY A 157 47.84 56.90 -32.36
N SER A 158 47.28 56.51 -31.21
CA SER A 158 46.83 57.49 -30.21
C SER A 158 48.01 58.25 -29.60
N SER A 159 47.93 59.58 -29.61
CA SER A 159 48.98 60.51 -29.21
C SER A 159 49.20 60.53 -27.68
N GLN A 160 49.73 59.44 -27.12
CA GLN A 160 50.42 59.45 -25.83
C GLN A 160 51.94 59.49 -26.01
N THR A 161 52.41 60.20 -27.04
CA THR A 161 53.85 60.46 -27.25
C THR A 161 54.47 61.26 -26.10
N TRP A 162 53.67 62.04 -25.36
CA TRP A 162 54.11 62.86 -24.23
C TRP A 162 54.32 62.10 -22.91
N ARG A 163 53.86 60.84 -22.80
CA ARG A 163 54.04 59.99 -21.60
C ARG A 163 55.31 59.13 -21.61
N LYS A 164 56.17 59.28 -22.64
CA LYS A 164 57.48 58.62 -22.62
C LYS A 164 58.36 59.30 -21.58
N GLU A 165 58.94 58.54 -20.66
CA GLU A 165 59.97 59.04 -19.75
C GLU A 165 61.12 59.65 -20.56
N LYS A 166 61.48 60.89 -20.26
CA LYS A 166 62.62 61.55 -20.91
C LYS A 166 63.90 60.88 -20.41
N LYS A 167 64.64 60.23 -21.30
CA LYS A 167 65.89 59.50 -20.99
C LYS A 167 67.01 60.39 -20.43
N TYR A 168 66.91 61.71 -20.61
CA TYR A 168 67.93 62.67 -20.19
C TYR A 168 67.28 63.86 -19.45
N LYS A 169 67.87 64.21 -18.29
CA LYS A 169 67.61 65.45 -17.55
C LYS A 169 68.52 66.53 -18.15
N TYR A 170 67.96 67.62 -18.66
CA TYR A 170 68.75 68.66 -19.33
C TYR A 170 69.12 69.84 -18.42
N TYR A 171 68.40 70.05 -17.31
CA TYR A 171 68.74 71.04 -16.29
C TYR A 171 68.28 70.54 -14.91
N ASP A 172 69.06 70.85 -13.88
CA ASP A 172 68.79 70.57 -12.47
C ASP A 172 68.07 71.74 -11.79
#